data_AF-A0A2V8GKY2-F1
#
_entry.id   AF-A0A2V8GKY2-F1
#
_cell.length_a   1.000
_cell.length_b   1.000
_cell.length_c   1.000
_cell.angle_alpha   90.00
_cell.angle_beta   90.00
_cell.angle_gamma   90.00
#
_symmetry.space_group_name_H-M   'P 1'
#
loop_
_entity.id
_entity.type
_entity.pdbx_description
1 polymer ?
#
loop_
_entity_poly.entity_id
_entity_poly.type
_entity_poly.pdbx_seq_one_letter_code
_entity_poly.pdbx_strand_id
1 'polypeptide(L)'
;MLKTVLALLGAVAVLAAASPQKTAWGDPDLQGIWAQKYQIPLQRPGPDAGKPTLTAEEVKQREAERAQQAASAPKRGDRIAPRGTLEDLTGAYDIVFEADPIDTSRPIGPRTSLIVDPPDGRIPALTPAVQARMREMRAFMLALMQSVDACK
;
A
#
# COMPACT_ATOMS: atom_id res chain seq x y z
N MET A 1 18.61 -66.11 -9.44
CA MET A 1 17.88 -64.99 -8.82
C MET A 1 18.90 -63.95 -8.38
N LEU A 2 19.18 -62.96 -9.22
CA LEU A 2 20.19 -61.93 -8.96
C LEU A 2 19.47 -60.62 -8.63
N LYS A 3 19.61 -60.14 -7.38
CA LYS A 3 19.02 -58.88 -6.91
C LYS A 3 20.02 -57.75 -7.16
N THR A 4 19.72 -56.88 -8.12
CA THR A 4 20.46 -55.62 -8.33
C THR A 4 19.67 -54.50 -7.63
N VAL A 5 20.22 -53.95 -6.56
CA VAL A 5 19.67 -52.74 -5.91
C VAL A 5 20.47 -51.55 -6.41
N LEU A 6 19.84 -50.70 -7.22
CA LEU A 6 20.42 -49.44 -7.69
C LEU A 6 20.09 -48.36 -6.67
N ALA A 7 21.09 -47.89 -5.92
CA ALA A 7 20.94 -46.75 -5.03
C ALA A 7 20.98 -45.45 -5.85
N LEU A 8 19.85 -44.73 -5.92
CA LEU A 8 19.84 -43.35 -6.39
C LEU A 8 20.44 -42.43 -5.32
N LEU A 9 21.63 -41.89 -5.57
CA LEU A 9 22.14 -40.71 -4.87
C LEU A 9 21.34 -39.49 -5.34
N GLY A 10 20.38 -39.04 -4.52
CA GLY A 10 19.73 -37.74 -4.69
C GLY A 10 20.68 -36.63 -4.24
N ALA A 11 21.17 -35.83 -5.19
CA ALA A 11 21.87 -34.58 -4.89
C ALA A 11 20.84 -33.53 -4.42
N VAL A 12 20.79 -33.29 -3.11
CA VAL A 12 20.09 -32.13 -2.55
C VAL A 12 20.98 -30.92 -2.78
N ALA A 13 20.67 -30.11 -3.79
CA ALA A 13 21.27 -28.79 -3.94
C ALA A 13 20.73 -27.90 -2.82
N VAL A 14 21.52 -27.69 -1.77
CA VAL A 14 21.27 -26.63 -0.79
C VAL A 14 21.47 -25.31 -1.52
N LEU A 15 20.39 -24.57 -1.77
CA LEU A 15 20.51 -23.17 -2.16
C LEU A 15 21.19 -22.43 -1.00
N ALA A 16 22.46 -22.10 -1.17
CA ALA A 16 23.17 -21.23 -0.24
C ALA A 16 22.49 -19.85 -0.29
N ALA A 17 21.84 -19.46 0.80
CA ALA A 17 21.37 -18.10 0.98
C ALA A 17 22.60 -17.18 0.99
N ALA A 18 22.64 -16.20 0.09
CA ALA A 18 23.72 -15.22 0.03
C ALA A 18 23.81 -14.47 1.37
N SER A 19 25.02 -14.39 1.94
CA SER A 19 25.26 -13.63 3.17
C SER A 19 24.87 -12.17 2.94
N PRO A 20 24.11 -11.54 3.87
CA PRO A 20 23.76 -10.13 3.75
C PRO A 20 25.05 -9.32 3.67
N GLN A 21 25.10 -8.40 2.69
CA GLN A 21 26.23 -7.48 2.58
C GLN A 21 26.30 -6.67 3.88
N LYS A 22 27.53 -6.43 4.35
CA LYS A 22 27.79 -5.62 5.53
C LYS A 22 28.57 -4.39 5.09
N THR A 23 28.30 -3.29 5.76
CA THR A 23 29.10 -2.08 5.66
C THR A 23 30.50 -2.31 6.22
N ALA A 24 31.45 -1.41 5.92
CA ALA A 24 32.83 -1.50 6.43
C ALA A 24 32.92 -1.46 7.97
N TRP A 25 31.88 -0.99 8.66
CA TRP A 25 31.77 -0.92 10.13
C TRP A 25 30.90 -2.04 10.73
N GLY A 26 30.48 -3.02 9.92
CA GLY A 26 29.89 -4.27 10.41
C GLY A 26 28.36 -4.33 10.46
N ASP A 27 27.67 -3.22 10.21
CA ASP A 27 26.20 -3.16 10.14
C ASP A 27 25.67 -3.77 8.83
N PRO A 28 24.42 -4.26 8.80
CA PRO A 28 23.75 -4.68 7.56
C PRO A 28 23.75 -3.54 6.54
N ASP A 29 24.21 -3.83 5.33
CA ASP A 29 24.13 -2.89 4.22
C ASP A 29 22.72 -2.92 3.61
N LEU A 30 21.98 -1.82 3.79
CA LEU A 30 20.61 -1.64 3.29
C LEU A 30 20.56 -0.86 1.96
N GLN A 31 21.71 -0.66 1.30
CA GLN A 31 21.75 -0.02 -0.02
C GLN A 31 21.09 -0.90 -1.09
N GLY A 32 20.41 -0.25 -2.03
CA GLY A 32 19.75 -0.95 -3.13
C GLY A 32 18.62 -0.15 -3.76
N ILE A 33 17.99 -0.73 -4.77
CA ILE A 33 16.78 -0.19 -5.39
C ILE A 33 15.57 -0.75 -4.66
N TRP A 34 14.86 0.13 -3.97
CA TRP A 34 13.63 -0.21 -3.24
C TRP A 34 12.42 0.09 -4.12
N ALA A 35 11.68 -0.94 -4.49
CA ALA A 35 10.48 -0.81 -5.33
C ALA A 35 9.24 -1.31 -4.59
N GLN A 36 8.13 -0.58 -4.73
CA GLN A 36 6.83 -1.04 -4.23
C GLN A 36 6.20 -1.99 -5.26
N LYS A 37 6.46 -3.29 -5.10
CA LYS A 37 5.95 -4.32 -6.00
C LYS A 37 4.44 -4.59 -5.85
N TYR A 38 3.96 -4.57 -4.62
CA TYR A 38 2.60 -5.00 -4.29
C TYR A 38 1.74 -3.83 -3.83
N GLN A 39 0.45 -3.92 -4.13
CA GLN A 39 -0.55 -3.08 -3.49
C GLN A 39 -0.93 -3.72 -2.15
N ILE A 40 -0.53 -3.06 -1.05
CA ILE A 40 -0.79 -3.48 0.32
C ILE A 40 -1.42 -2.27 1.03
N PRO A 41 -2.59 -2.42 1.65
CA PRO A 41 -3.22 -1.31 2.35
C PRO A 41 -2.39 -0.90 3.56
N LEU A 42 -2.47 0.38 3.94
CA LEU A 42 -1.77 0.88 5.13
C LEU A 42 -2.24 0.12 6.38
N GLN A 43 -3.55 0.07 6.60
CA GLN A 43 -4.18 -0.59 7.74
C GLN A 43 -4.91 -1.86 7.33
N ARG A 44 -4.99 -2.85 8.22
CA ARG A 44 -5.67 -4.11 7.96
C ARG A 44 -7.19 -3.89 7.83
N PRO A 45 -7.78 -4.26 6.68
CA PRO A 45 -9.22 -4.19 6.49
C PRO A 45 -9.97 -5.02 7.53
N GLY A 46 -11.21 -4.61 7.86
CA GLY A 46 -12.07 -5.35 8.78
C GLY A 46 -12.25 -6.83 8.43
N PRO A 47 -12.52 -7.18 7.16
CA PRO A 47 -12.63 -8.58 6.72
C PRO A 47 -11.36 -9.42 6.93
N ASP A 48 -10.20 -8.78 7.12
CA ASP A 48 -8.91 -9.42 7.35
C ASP A 48 -8.47 -9.38 8.82
N ALA A 49 -9.33 -9.01 9.76
CA ALA A 49 -8.97 -8.92 11.18
C ALA A 49 -8.31 -10.23 11.67
N GLY A 50 -7.17 -10.12 12.36
CA GLY A 50 -6.39 -11.27 12.85
C GLY A 50 -5.64 -12.07 11.78
N LYS A 51 -5.74 -11.67 10.50
CA LYS A 51 -5.12 -12.38 9.37
C LYS A 51 -4.00 -11.54 8.74
N PRO A 52 -2.72 -11.78 9.08
CA PRO A 52 -1.61 -10.97 8.54
C PRO A 52 -1.30 -11.26 7.07
N THR A 53 -1.67 -12.45 6.58
CA THR A 53 -1.39 -12.89 5.20
C THR A 53 -2.56 -13.60 4.54
N LEU A 54 -2.68 -13.41 3.23
CA LEU A 54 -3.60 -14.09 2.32
C LEU A 54 -2.96 -15.35 1.74
N THR A 55 -3.78 -16.35 1.40
CA THR A 55 -3.34 -17.48 0.57
C THR A 55 -3.22 -17.06 -0.90
N ALA A 56 -2.58 -17.88 -1.73
CA ALA A 56 -2.45 -17.61 -3.16
C ALA A 56 -3.83 -17.56 -3.86
N GLU A 57 -4.75 -18.43 -3.44
CA GLU A 57 -6.12 -18.49 -3.95
C GLU A 57 -6.88 -17.21 -3.61
N GLU A 58 -6.71 -16.70 -2.39
CA GLU A 58 -7.35 -15.46 -1.94
C GLU A 58 -6.81 -14.23 -2.64
N VAL A 59 -5.49 -14.17 -2.88
CA VAL A 59 -4.89 -13.12 -3.72
C VAL A 59 -5.50 -13.15 -5.11
N LYS A 60 -5.54 -14.32 -5.75
CA LYS A 60 -6.11 -14.48 -7.10
C LYS A 60 -7.59 -14.06 -7.15
N GLN A 61 -8.37 -14.46 -6.15
CA GLN A 61 -9.78 -14.10 -6.06
C GLN A 61 -9.96 -12.58 -5.94
N ARG A 62 -9.20 -11.92 -5.06
CA ARG A 62 -9.26 -10.47 -4.90
C ARG A 62 -8.77 -9.71 -6.13
N GLU A 63 -7.78 -10.24 -6.83
CA GLU A 63 -7.34 -9.65 -8.09
C GLU A 63 -8.42 -9.71 -9.16
N ALA A 64 -9.16 -10.83 -9.26
CA ALA A 64 -10.29 -10.96 -10.16
C ALA A 64 -11.42 -9.99 -9.80
N GLU A 65 -11.78 -9.89 -8.52
CA GLU A 65 -12.78 -8.94 -8.02
C GLU A 65 -12.38 -7.50 -8.30
N ARG A 66 -11.13 -7.14 -8.01
CA ARG A 66 -10.58 -5.80 -8.28
C ARG A 66 -10.61 -5.49 -9.77
N ALA A 67 -10.27 -6.44 -10.64
CA ALA A 67 -10.32 -6.27 -12.08
C ALA A 67 -11.76 -6.03 -12.58
N GLN A 68 -12.74 -6.78 -12.04
CA GLN A 68 -14.16 -6.57 -12.35
C GLN A 68 -14.65 -5.19 -11.91
N GLN A 69 -14.30 -4.76 -10.69
CA GLN A 69 -14.63 -3.43 -10.20
C GLN A 69 -13.96 -2.33 -11.04
N ALA A 70 -12.71 -2.52 -11.43
CA ALA A 70 -11.99 -1.57 -12.29
C ALA A 70 -12.61 -1.46 -13.69
N ALA A 71 -13.23 -2.54 -14.19
CA ALA A 71 -13.90 -2.53 -15.49
C ALA A 71 -15.22 -1.73 -15.48
N SER A 72 -15.91 -1.66 -14.34
CA SER A 72 -17.14 -0.88 -14.17
C SER A 72 -16.92 0.52 -13.60
N ALA A 73 -15.71 0.83 -13.15
CA ALA A 73 -15.34 2.15 -12.63
C ALA A 73 -15.21 3.20 -13.76
N PRO A 74 -15.57 4.48 -13.48
CA PRO A 74 -15.32 5.57 -14.42
C PRO A 74 -13.83 5.68 -14.74
N LYS A 75 -13.53 6.10 -15.97
CA LYS A 75 -12.19 6.32 -16.48
C LYS A 75 -11.90 7.80 -16.63
N ARG A 76 -10.62 8.12 -16.79
CA ARG A 76 -10.15 9.48 -17.15
C ARG A 76 -10.94 10.12 -18.30
N GLY A 77 -11.22 9.36 -19.35
CA GLY A 77 -11.98 9.84 -20.50
C GLY A 77 -13.39 10.33 -20.14
N ASP A 78 -14.00 9.77 -19.11
CA ASP A 78 -15.36 10.09 -18.69
C ASP A 78 -15.44 11.40 -17.90
N ARG A 79 -14.30 11.96 -17.46
CA ARG A 79 -14.21 13.16 -16.60
C ARG A 79 -13.61 14.38 -17.30
N ILE A 80 -13.44 14.33 -18.62
CA ILE A 80 -12.89 15.44 -19.40
C ILE A 80 -13.98 16.52 -19.55
N ALA A 81 -13.78 17.65 -18.88
CA ALA A 81 -14.62 18.83 -19.05
C ALA A 81 -14.44 19.46 -20.44
N PRO A 82 -15.45 20.18 -20.97
CA PRO A 82 -15.28 20.93 -22.20
C PRO A 82 -14.14 21.93 -22.09
N ARG A 83 -13.31 22.03 -23.15
CA ARG A 83 -12.16 22.94 -23.16
C ARG A 83 -12.58 24.38 -22.87
N GLY A 84 -11.85 25.03 -21.96
CA GLY A 84 -12.03 26.45 -21.64
C GLY A 84 -13.10 26.75 -20.59
N THR A 85 -13.67 25.75 -19.92
CA THR A 85 -14.52 25.97 -18.74
C THR A 85 -13.67 26.07 -17.46
N LEU A 86 -14.29 26.54 -16.37
CA LEU A 86 -13.62 26.55 -15.07
C LEU A 86 -13.30 25.10 -14.63
N GLU A 87 -14.18 24.15 -14.90
CA GLU A 87 -14.00 22.73 -14.58
C GLU A 87 -12.80 22.11 -15.30
N ASP A 88 -12.53 22.51 -16.55
CA ASP A 88 -11.33 22.12 -17.31
C ASP A 88 -10.05 22.59 -16.61
N LEU A 89 -10.04 23.82 -16.08
CA LEU A 89 -8.90 24.35 -15.33
C LEU A 89 -8.76 23.73 -13.93
N THR A 90 -9.85 23.59 -13.18
CA THR A 90 -9.82 23.13 -11.79
C THR A 90 -9.60 21.63 -11.67
N GLY A 91 -10.02 20.84 -12.66
CA GLY A 91 -9.90 19.37 -12.63
C GLY A 91 -8.62 18.82 -13.25
N ALA A 92 -7.91 19.60 -14.08
CA ALA A 92 -6.82 19.08 -14.93
C ALA A 92 -5.61 18.52 -14.17
N TYR A 93 -5.31 19.00 -12.97
CA TYR A 93 -4.15 18.55 -12.21
C TYR A 93 -4.36 17.16 -11.60
N ASP A 94 -5.43 16.98 -10.83
CA ASP A 94 -5.67 15.76 -10.06
C ASP A 94 -6.35 14.64 -10.86
N ILE A 95 -6.84 14.92 -12.08
CA ILE A 95 -7.49 13.91 -12.93
C ILE A 95 -6.60 12.69 -13.22
N VAL A 96 -5.28 12.85 -13.16
CA VAL A 96 -4.33 11.74 -13.34
C VAL A 96 -4.37 10.75 -12.17
N PHE A 97 -4.68 11.23 -10.97
CA PHE A 97 -4.70 10.44 -9.73
C PHE A 97 -6.11 10.00 -9.32
N GLU A 98 -7.13 10.81 -9.62
CA GLU A 98 -8.50 10.56 -9.15
C GLU A 98 -9.39 9.83 -10.17
N ALA A 99 -9.07 9.93 -11.45
CA ALA A 99 -10.00 9.49 -12.48
C ALA A 99 -10.00 7.99 -12.73
N ASP A 100 -8.99 7.27 -12.23
CA ASP A 100 -8.97 5.81 -12.17
C ASP A 100 -8.98 5.40 -10.68
N PRO A 101 -10.16 5.28 -10.07
CA PRO A 101 -10.29 5.09 -8.62
C PRO A 101 -9.80 3.72 -8.15
N ILE A 102 -9.54 2.79 -9.09
CA ILE A 102 -9.08 1.43 -8.80
C ILE A 102 -7.81 1.18 -9.61
N ASP A 103 -6.68 1.31 -8.94
CA ASP A 103 -5.37 0.97 -9.50
C ASP A 103 -5.24 -0.56 -9.67
N THR A 104 -5.07 -1.00 -10.91
CA THR A 104 -4.78 -2.38 -11.29
C THR A 104 -3.36 -2.59 -11.80
N SER A 105 -2.52 -1.55 -11.80
CA SER A 105 -1.16 -1.56 -12.36
C SER A 105 -0.19 -2.44 -11.57
N ARG A 106 -0.51 -2.75 -10.30
CA ARG A 106 0.29 -3.59 -9.41
C ARG A 106 -0.52 -4.79 -8.92
N PRO A 107 0.11 -5.96 -8.72
CA PRO A 107 -0.57 -7.11 -8.14
C PRO A 107 -0.89 -6.90 -6.65
N ILE A 108 -1.88 -7.63 -6.16
CA ILE A 108 -2.18 -7.71 -4.74
C ILE A 108 -1.09 -8.56 -4.07
N GLY A 109 -0.55 -8.06 -2.97
CA GLY A 109 0.47 -8.79 -2.20
C GLY A 109 -0.14 -9.81 -1.24
N PRO A 110 0.66 -10.75 -0.72
CA PRO A 110 0.20 -11.70 0.29
C PRO A 110 -0.06 -11.02 1.64
N ARG A 111 0.43 -9.80 1.91
CA ARG A 111 0.20 -9.11 3.18
C ARG A 111 -1.12 -8.35 3.17
N THR A 112 -1.84 -8.40 4.28
CA THR A 112 -3.10 -7.66 4.47
C THR A 112 -2.91 -6.25 5.02
N SER A 113 -1.69 -5.85 5.40
CA SER A 113 -1.36 -4.52 5.91
C SER A 113 0.15 -4.21 5.86
N LEU A 114 0.48 -2.92 5.68
CA LEU A 114 1.83 -2.38 5.88
C LEU A 114 2.20 -2.28 7.37
N ILE A 115 1.23 -2.03 8.25
CA ILE A 115 1.44 -2.02 9.70
C ILE A 115 1.65 -3.45 10.17
N VAL A 116 2.84 -3.70 10.72
CA VAL A 116 3.23 -4.99 11.29
C VAL A 116 2.91 -5.03 12.78
N ASP A 117 3.21 -3.94 13.47
CA ASP A 117 3.01 -3.73 14.91
C ASP A 117 2.23 -2.42 15.11
N PRO A 118 1.03 -2.45 15.72
CA PRO A 118 0.42 -3.57 16.44
C PRO A 118 0.00 -4.76 15.56
N PRO A 119 -0.11 -5.98 16.13
CA PRO A 119 -0.45 -7.19 15.36
C PRO A 119 -1.81 -7.14 14.67
N ASP A 120 -2.72 -6.26 15.09
CA ASP A 120 -4.01 -6.01 14.43
C ASP A 120 -3.86 -5.28 13.09
N GLY A 121 -2.67 -4.77 12.78
CA GLY A 121 -2.34 -4.05 11.56
C GLY A 121 -3.04 -2.70 11.47
N ARG A 122 -3.37 -2.06 12.59
CA ARG A 122 -4.06 -0.76 12.61
C ARG A 122 -3.23 0.30 13.29
N ILE A 123 -3.50 1.55 12.91
CA ILE A 123 -2.89 2.71 13.57
C ILE A 123 -3.40 2.72 15.02
N PRO A 124 -2.52 2.75 16.03
CA PRO A 124 -2.93 2.82 17.42
C PRO A 124 -3.82 4.04 17.70
N ALA A 125 -4.70 3.91 18.69
CA ALA A 125 -5.47 5.05 19.17
C ALA A 125 -4.54 6.19 19.63
N LEU A 126 -4.90 7.43 19.28
CA LEU A 126 -4.14 8.60 19.67
C LEU A 126 -4.14 8.76 21.19
N THR A 127 -2.97 9.05 21.76
CA THR A 127 -2.86 9.34 23.20
C THR A 127 -3.56 10.65 23.56
N PRO A 128 -4.02 10.83 24.82
CA PRO A 128 -4.64 12.08 25.25
C PRO A 128 -3.79 13.33 24.98
N ALA A 129 -2.46 13.21 25.11
CA ALA A 129 -1.52 14.30 24.81
C ALA A 129 -1.51 14.66 23.32
N VAL A 130 -1.51 13.67 22.43
CA VAL A 130 -1.59 13.92 20.97
C VAL A 130 -2.94 14.52 20.61
N GLN A 131 -4.03 14.04 21.20
CA GLN A 131 -5.35 14.62 21.00
C GLN A 131 -5.42 16.09 21.45
N ALA A 132 -4.78 16.44 22.58
CA ALA A 132 -4.68 17.83 23.04
C ALA A 132 -3.94 18.70 22.04
N ARG A 133 -2.76 18.27 21.57
CA ARG A 133 -1.98 19.00 20.57
C ARG A 133 -2.73 19.18 19.24
N MET A 134 -3.48 18.17 18.80
CA MET A 134 -4.31 18.29 17.60
C MET A 134 -5.45 19.30 17.79
N ARG A 135 -6.08 19.35 18.97
CA ARG A 135 -7.09 20.37 19.29
C ARG A 135 -6.50 21.78 19.27
N GLU A 136 -5.32 21.97 19.86
CA GLU A 136 -4.60 23.25 19.85
C GLU A 136 -4.24 23.69 18.42
N MET A 137 -3.64 22.78 17.64
CA MET A 137 -3.30 23.05 16.23
C MET A 137 -4.55 23.40 15.41
N ARG A 138 -5.65 22.66 15.62
CA ARG A 138 -6.92 22.96 14.95
C ARG A 138 -7.44 24.35 15.33
N ALA A 139 -7.41 24.72 16.62
CA ALA A 139 -7.84 26.03 17.08
C ALA A 139 -6.98 27.15 16.47
N PHE A 140 -5.67 26.95 16.42
CA PHE A 140 -4.72 27.88 15.79
C PHE A 140 -5.02 28.06 14.29
N MET A 141 -5.16 26.96 13.54
CA MET A 141 -5.48 27.01 12.11
C MET A 141 -6.80 27.74 11.85
N LEU A 142 -7.84 27.48 12.66
CA LEU A 142 -9.13 28.16 12.54
C LEU A 142 -9.02 29.66 12.81
N ALA A 143 -8.22 30.07 13.80
CA ALA A 143 -7.99 31.49 14.07
C ALA A 143 -7.30 32.21 12.90
N LEU A 144 -6.38 31.54 12.20
CA LEU A 144 -5.70 32.09 11.02
C LEU A 144 -6.59 32.15 9.77
N MET A 145 -7.62 31.32 9.69
CA MET A 145 -8.56 31.32 8.56
C MET A 145 -9.67 32.37 8.70
N GLN A 146 -9.84 32.97 9.89
CA GLN A 146 -10.77 34.08 10.06
C GLN A 146 -10.18 35.33 9.42
N SER A 147 -10.91 35.92 8.46
CA SER A 147 -10.58 37.24 7.95
C SER A 147 -10.54 38.22 9.13
N VAL A 148 -9.40 38.90 9.31
CA VAL A 148 -9.35 40.02 10.26
C VAL A 148 -10.36 41.08 9.83
N ASP A 149 -11.00 41.75 10.78
CA ASP A 149 -11.98 42.84 10.55
C ASP A 149 -11.42 44.02 9.72
N ALA A 150 -10.14 43.98 9.32
CA ALA A 150 -9.48 44.94 8.45
C ALA A 150 -9.99 44.92 6.99
N CYS A 151 -10.71 43.90 6.56
CA CYS A 151 -11.44 43.88 5.29
C CYS A 151 -12.95 43.98 5.54
N LYS A 152 -13.45 45.21 5.71
CA LYS A 152 -14.87 45.57 5.57
C LYS A 152 -15.01 46.66 4.53
#